data_AF-A0A2H0HV99-F1
#
_entry.id   AF-A0A2H0HV99-F1
#
_cell.length_a   1.000
_cell.length_b   1.000
_cell.length_c   1.000
_cell.angle_alpha   90.00
_cell.angle_beta   90.00
_cell.angle_gamma   90.00
#
_symmetry.space_group_name_H-M   'P 1'
#
loop_
_entity.id
_entity.type
_entity.pdbx_description
1 polymer ?
#
loop_
_entity_poly.entity_id
_entity_poly.type
_entity_poly.pdbx_seq_one_letter_code
_entity_poly.pdbx_strand_id
1 'polypeptide(L)'
;MDIVRAAVMALAALLLAVIRFVAGGLALIVGRVDWQAPAWLPPVQRSLASAAAAVRARPRRYAGIVASLLAVVAIGSLGYRWWQAQPRPPEPVAVTLQVAAPGLTDYSTAPIVVHPLRVSFSASAAVLALVGKPVTAGIQMRPELAGSWTFSSDSELIFRPHDDWPVGQHFTVRFDTALVFAPQVRMADDAFAFDSAPFTAQITQTEFYQDPQDATLKKAIAQVRFSHPVDPLALEKRITMLLGETGNNKPKPLPQKFVVSYDDDKLNAYVHSQPLALPLDPG
;
A
#
# COMPACT_ATOMS: atom_id res chain seq x y z
N MET A 1 -18.99 52.15 -32.81
CA MET A 1 -18.63 50.72 -33.06
C MET A 1 -17.27 50.63 -33.78
N ASP A 2 -16.36 51.57 -33.48
CA ASP A 2 -15.25 51.90 -34.39
C ASP A 2 -13.89 51.48 -33.83
N ILE A 3 -13.77 51.31 -32.51
CA ILE A 3 -12.54 50.90 -31.83
C ILE A 3 -12.20 49.43 -32.12
N VAL A 4 -13.18 48.53 -32.09
CA VAL A 4 -12.97 47.09 -32.38
C VAL A 4 -12.62 46.88 -33.86
N ARG A 5 -13.25 47.64 -34.77
CA ARG A 5 -12.91 47.61 -36.20
C ARG A 5 -11.50 48.15 -36.45
N ALA A 6 -11.13 49.26 -35.80
CA ALA A 6 -9.79 49.83 -35.89
C ALA A 6 -8.72 48.87 -35.33
N ALA A 7 -8.99 48.21 -34.20
CA ALA A 7 -8.07 47.24 -33.59
C ALA A 7 -7.86 46.00 -34.46
N VAL A 8 -8.92 45.43 -35.04
CA VAL A 8 -8.82 44.28 -35.96
C VAL A 8 -8.08 44.66 -37.24
N MET A 9 -8.34 45.84 -37.81
CA MET A 9 -7.60 46.31 -38.99
C MET A 9 -6.13 46.63 -38.68
N ALA A 10 -5.83 47.19 -37.50
CA ALA A 10 -4.47 47.46 -37.06
C ALA A 10 -3.68 46.17 -36.83
N LEU A 11 -4.28 45.16 -36.20
CA LEU A 11 -3.65 43.85 -36.00
C LEU A 11 -3.40 43.14 -37.33
N ALA A 12 -4.36 43.18 -38.26
CA ALA A 12 -4.19 42.61 -39.60
C ALA A 12 -3.09 43.33 -40.40
N ALA A 13 -3.02 44.66 -40.30
CA ALA A 13 -1.98 45.47 -40.93
C ALA A 13 -0.59 45.18 -40.32
N LEU A 14 -0.51 45.02 -39.00
CA LEU A 14 0.72 44.63 -38.29
C LEU A 14 1.21 43.25 -38.74
N LEU A 15 0.32 42.25 -38.78
CA LEU A 15 0.65 40.91 -39.26
C LEU A 15 1.14 40.92 -40.70
N LEU A 16 0.49 41.67 -41.59
CA LEU A 16 0.93 41.85 -42.98
C LEU A 16 2.30 42.55 -43.07
N ALA A 17 2.56 43.53 -42.21
CA ALA A 17 3.85 44.22 -42.15
C ALA A 17 4.97 43.29 -41.67
N VAL A 18 4.71 42.46 -40.64
CA VAL A 18 5.65 41.45 -40.16
C VAL A 18 5.94 40.41 -41.23
N ILE A 19 4.92 39.89 -41.91
CA ILE A 19 5.10 38.93 -43.01
C ILE A 19 5.94 39.54 -44.14
N ARG A 20 5.68 40.80 -44.50
CA ARG A 20 6.48 41.50 -45.54
C ARG A 20 7.92 41.76 -45.09
N PHE A 21 8.14 42.11 -43.83
CA PHE A 21 9.47 42.33 -43.28
C PHE A 21 10.29 41.03 -43.27
N VAL A 22 9.68 39.94 -42.79
CA VAL A 22 10.30 38.60 -42.77
C VAL A 22 10.57 38.11 -44.20
N ALA A 23 9.61 38.28 -45.12
CA ALA A 23 9.80 37.93 -46.53
C ALA A 23 10.91 38.75 -47.20
N GLY A 24 11.03 40.04 -46.87
CA GLY A 24 12.11 40.92 -47.35
C GLY A 24 13.48 40.52 -46.82
N GLY A 25 13.58 40.16 -45.52
CA GLY A 25 14.81 39.64 -44.92
C GLY A 25 15.24 38.30 -45.52
N LEU A 26 14.30 37.39 -45.75
CA LEU A 26 14.56 36.12 -46.43
C LEU A 26 14.99 36.32 -47.89
N ALA A 27 14.43 37.31 -48.59
CA ALA A 27 14.80 37.63 -49.98
C ALA A 27 16.24 38.16 -50.11
N LEU A 28 16.81 38.77 -49.06
CA LEU A 28 18.21 39.19 -49.02
C LEU A 28 19.20 38.02 -48.89
N ILE A 29 18.78 36.93 -48.22
CA ILE A 29 19.64 35.77 -47.95
C ILE A 29 19.54 34.73 -49.07
N VAL A 30 18.33 34.50 -49.60
CA VAL A 30 18.03 33.41 -50.55
C VAL A 30 17.87 33.92 -51.99
N GLY A 31 17.74 35.23 -52.19
CA GLY A 31 17.35 35.83 -53.48
C GLY A 31 15.82 35.87 -53.65
N ARG A 32 15.34 36.52 -54.72
CA ARG A 32 13.90 36.64 -55.00
C ARG A 32 13.37 35.30 -55.52
N VAL A 33 12.65 34.58 -54.66
CA VAL A 33 11.92 33.36 -55.04
C VAL A 33 10.67 33.77 -55.82
N ASP A 34 10.66 33.47 -57.13
CA ASP A 34 9.48 33.65 -57.98
C ASP A 34 8.43 32.58 -57.65
N TRP A 35 7.68 32.83 -56.58
CA TRP A 35 6.55 32.01 -56.20
C TRP A 35 5.40 32.19 -57.20
N GLN A 36 5.20 31.22 -58.08
CA GLN A 36 4.00 31.14 -58.88
C GLN A 36 2.86 30.57 -58.03
N ALA A 37 1.81 31.37 -57.84
CA ALA A 37 0.66 30.97 -57.03
C ALA A 37 0.07 29.66 -57.57
N PRO A 38 -0.09 28.63 -56.72
CA PRO A 38 -0.70 27.37 -57.14
C PRO A 38 -2.09 27.60 -57.75
N ALA A 39 -2.50 26.77 -58.71
CA ALA A 39 -3.77 26.94 -59.42
C ALA A 39 -5.02 26.95 -58.50
N TRP A 40 -4.93 26.42 -57.28
CA TRP A 40 -5.98 26.46 -56.27
C TRP A 40 -6.07 27.79 -55.50
N LEU A 41 -5.04 28.65 -55.56
CA LEU A 41 -4.97 29.90 -54.80
C LEU A 41 -5.90 31.00 -55.37
N PRO A 42 -5.94 31.27 -56.71
CA PRO A 42 -6.85 32.26 -57.28
C PRO A 42 -8.34 32.01 -57.01
N PRO A 43 -8.91 30.79 -57.13
CA PRO A 43 -10.32 30.56 -56.80
C PRO A 43 -10.59 30.76 -55.30
N VAL A 44 -9.65 30.43 -54.41
CA VAL A 44 -9.75 30.69 -52.96
C VAL A 44 -9.72 32.18 -52.65
N GLN A 45 -8.85 32.94 -53.30
CA GLN A 45 -8.80 34.40 -53.13
C GLN A 45 -10.10 35.06 -53.61
N ARG A 46 -10.67 34.59 -54.73
CA ARG A 46 -11.95 35.09 -55.25
C ARG A 46 -13.11 34.75 -54.32
N SER A 47 -13.13 33.55 -53.73
CA SER A 47 -14.18 33.15 -52.78
C SER A 47 -14.08 33.90 -51.44
N LEU A 48 -12.87 34.15 -50.95
CA LEU A 48 -12.65 35.00 -49.76
C LEU A 48 -13.00 36.46 -50.03
N ALA A 49 -12.65 36.99 -51.19
CA ALA A 49 -12.99 38.36 -51.58
C ALA A 49 -14.50 38.54 -51.77
N SER A 50 -15.20 37.57 -52.37
CA SER A 50 -16.65 37.61 -52.51
C SER A 50 -17.38 37.48 -51.18
N ALA A 51 -16.88 36.62 -50.27
CA ALA A 51 -17.38 36.54 -48.89
C ALA A 51 -17.17 37.86 -48.13
N ALA A 52 -15.99 38.47 -48.24
CA ALA A 52 -15.70 39.77 -47.63
C ALA A 52 -16.57 40.89 -48.22
N ALA A 53 -16.81 40.89 -49.54
CA ALA A 53 -17.70 41.84 -50.20
C ALA A 53 -19.16 41.65 -49.73
N ALA A 54 -19.63 40.40 -49.58
CA ALA A 54 -20.96 40.09 -49.07
C ALA A 54 -21.15 40.59 -47.62
N VAL A 55 -20.13 40.39 -46.76
CA VAL A 55 -20.11 40.88 -45.38
C VAL A 55 -20.15 42.41 -45.33
N ARG A 56 -19.38 43.09 -46.20
CA ARG A 56 -19.36 44.56 -46.30
C ARG A 56 -20.65 45.14 -46.86
N ALA A 57 -21.30 44.47 -47.81
CA ALA A 57 -22.56 44.91 -48.41
C ALA A 57 -23.74 44.83 -47.42
N ARG A 58 -23.70 43.89 -46.46
CA ARG A 58 -24.80 43.69 -45.49
C ARG A 58 -24.28 43.51 -44.06
N PRO A 59 -23.64 44.55 -43.47
CA PRO A 59 -22.91 44.42 -42.21
C PRO A 59 -23.81 44.06 -41.03
N ARG A 60 -25.06 44.56 -41.01
CA ARG A 60 -26.02 44.28 -39.93
C ARG A 60 -26.51 42.82 -39.93
N ARG A 61 -26.67 42.20 -41.10
CA ARG A 61 -27.15 40.80 -41.21
C ARG A 61 -26.10 39.82 -40.72
N TYR A 62 -24.87 39.96 -41.21
CA TYR A 62 -23.76 39.09 -40.78
C TYR A 62 -23.36 39.36 -39.31
N ALA A 63 -23.42 40.61 -38.83
CA ALA A 63 -23.24 40.90 -37.41
C ALA A 63 -24.31 40.21 -36.55
N GLY A 64 -25.57 40.19 -36.99
CA GLY A 64 -26.64 39.45 -36.32
C GLY A 64 -26.39 37.94 -36.26
N ILE A 65 -25.95 37.33 -37.37
CA ILE A 65 -25.60 35.91 -37.42
C ILE A 65 -24.45 35.58 -36.47
N VAL A 66 -23.37 36.35 -36.51
CA VAL A 66 -22.22 36.15 -35.62
C VAL A 66 -22.63 36.35 -34.15
N ALA A 67 -23.42 37.38 -33.85
CA ALA A 67 -23.92 37.61 -32.50
C ALA A 67 -24.82 36.46 -32.01
N SER A 68 -25.68 35.91 -32.87
CA SER A 68 -26.51 34.74 -32.52
C SER A 68 -25.67 33.49 -32.27
N LEU A 69 -24.63 33.24 -33.08
CA LEU A 69 -23.71 32.11 -32.88
C LEU A 69 -22.97 32.26 -31.55
N LEU A 70 -22.45 33.45 -31.26
CA LEU A 70 -21.77 33.74 -30.00
C LEU A 70 -22.73 33.60 -28.81
N ALA A 71 -24.00 34.02 -28.95
CA ALA A 71 -25.00 33.84 -27.90
C ALA A 71 -25.31 32.37 -27.62
N VAL A 72 -25.45 31.54 -28.66
CA VAL A 72 -25.65 30.09 -28.52
C VAL A 72 -24.45 29.44 -27.83
N VAL A 73 -23.22 29.81 -28.22
CA VAL A 73 -21.99 29.31 -27.56
C VAL A 73 -21.92 29.78 -26.11
N ALA A 74 -22.25 31.04 -25.83
CA ALA A 74 -22.26 31.58 -24.47
C ALA A 74 -23.28 30.83 -23.60
N ILE A 75 -24.52 30.66 -24.07
CA ILE A 75 -25.57 29.92 -23.36
C ILE A 75 -25.16 28.46 -23.14
N GLY A 76 -24.62 27.79 -24.16
CA GLY A 76 -24.12 26.42 -24.05
C GLY A 76 -22.99 26.29 -23.03
N SER A 77 -22.04 27.24 -23.02
CA SER A 77 -20.94 27.24 -22.05
C SER A 77 -21.41 27.49 -20.63
N LEU A 78 -22.37 28.39 -20.43
CA LEU A 78 -22.98 28.67 -19.12
C LEU A 78 -23.78 27.46 -18.63
N GLY A 79 -24.55 26.83 -19.51
CA GLY A 79 -25.28 25.60 -19.20
C GLY A 79 -24.34 24.45 -18.85
N TYR A 80 -23.24 24.29 -19.57
CA TYR A 80 -22.22 23.28 -19.28
C TYR A 80 -21.54 23.55 -17.93
N ARG A 81 -21.15 24.79 -17.64
CA ARG A 81 -20.58 25.18 -16.34
C ARG A 81 -21.56 24.97 -15.20
N TRP A 82 -22.84 25.29 -15.40
CA TRP A 82 -23.89 25.04 -14.41
C TRP A 82 -24.11 23.55 -14.17
N TRP A 83 -24.11 22.73 -15.23
CA TRP A 83 -24.19 21.27 -15.12
C TRP A 83 -22.99 20.68 -14.38
N GLN A 84 -21.77 21.17 -14.66
CA GLN A 84 -20.57 20.78 -13.93
C GLN A 84 -20.59 21.21 -12.45
N ALA A 85 -21.27 22.32 -12.14
CA ALA A 85 -21.41 22.83 -10.79
C ALA A 85 -22.53 22.16 -9.98
N GLN A 86 -23.32 21.26 -10.60
CA GLN A 86 -24.31 20.48 -9.85
C GLN A 86 -23.59 19.61 -8.79
N PRO A 87 -24.05 19.63 -7.54
CA PRO A 87 -23.50 18.78 -6.50
C PRO A 87 -23.72 17.33 -6.90
N ARG A 88 -22.63 16.58 -7.06
CA ARG A 88 -22.70 15.14 -7.25
C ARG A 88 -23.23 14.52 -5.95
N PRO A 89 -24.11 13.51 -6.02
CA PRO A 89 -24.49 12.76 -4.83
C PRO A 89 -23.23 12.33 -4.09
N PRO A 90 -23.13 12.51 -2.76
CA PRO A 90 -22.03 11.95 -2.01
C PRO A 90 -21.99 10.44 -2.29
N GLU A 91 -20.81 9.93 -2.61
CA GLU A 91 -20.63 8.49 -2.73
C GLU A 91 -21.06 7.84 -1.42
N PRO A 92 -21.75 6.69 -1.46
CA PRO A 92 -22.12 5.98 -0.23
C PRO A 92 -20.86 5.78 0.60
N VAL A 93 -20.87 6.25 1.85
CA VAL A 93 -19.72 6.07 2.75
C VAL A 93 -19.52 4.58 2.94
N ALA A 94 -18.48 4.04 2.31
CA ALA A 94 -18.13 2.64 2.45
C ALA A 94 -17.47 2.44 3.81
N VAL A 95 -17.97 1.46 4.56
CA VAL A 95 -17.40 1.10 5.86
C VAL A 95 -16.07 0.39 5.63
N THR A 96 -15.03 0.91 6.26
CA THR A 96 -13.69 0.35 6.22
C THR A 96 -13.44 -0.47 7.47
N LEU A 97 -12.55 -1.45 7.36
CA LEU A 97 -12.15 -2.32 8.46
C LEU A 97 -10.71 -2.03 8.89
N GLN A 98 -10.44 -2.20 10.18
CA GLN A 98 -9.11 -2.22 10.75
C GLN A 98 -8.95 -3.49 11.57
N VAL A 99 -7.82 -4.16 11.41
CA VAL A 99 -7.58 -5.48 12.01
C VAL A 99 -6.47 -5.34 13.03
N ALA A 100 -6.78 -5.71 14.28
CA ALA A 100 -5.81 -5.89 15.32
C ALA A 100 -5.51 -7.39 15.44
N ALA A 101 -4.34 -7.80 14.92
CA ALA A 101 -3.85 -9.16 15.00
C ALA A 101 -3.75 -9.63 16.47
N PRO A 102 -3.96 -10.92 16.73
CA PRO A 102 -3.86 -11.46 18.08
C PRO A 102 -2.44 -11.28 18.63
N GLY A 103 -2.34 -10.91 19.90
CA GLY A 103 -1.07 -10.84 20.61
C GLY A 103 -0.47 -12.23 20.85
N LEU A 104 0.84 -12.27 21.12
CA LEU A 104 1.52 -13.49 21.57
C LEU A 104 0.90 -13.95 22.89
N THR A 105 0.49 -15.22 22.95
CA THR A 105 0.01 -15.86 24.17
C THR A 105 1.13 -15.89 25.21
N ASP A 106 0.81 -15.50 26.44
CA ASP A 106 1.76 -15.59 27.55
C ASP A 106 1.82 -17.02 28.09
N TYR A 107 2.90 -17.72 27.78
CA TYR A 107 3.15 -19.09 28.22
C TYR A 107 3.80 -19.17 29.60
N SER A 108 4.22 -18.04 30.20
CA SER A 108 4.93 -18.01 31.50
C SER A 108 4.00 -17.97 32.72
N THR A 109 2.72 -17.70 32.51
CA THR A 109 1.73 -17.55 33.59
C THR A 109 0.55 -18.51 33.38
N ALA A 110 0.18 -19.25 34.43
CA ALA A 110 -1.03 -20.06 34.45
C ALA A 110 -2.18 -19.30 35.14
N PRO A 111 -3.41 -19.29 34.59
CA PRO A 111 -3.86 -19.98 33.37
C PRO A 111 -3.45 -19.25 32.08
N ILE A 112 -3.19 -20.02 31.01
CA ILE A 112 -2.87 -19.50 29.68
C ILE A 112 -4.06 -18.71 29.14
N VAL A 113 -3.85 -17.44 28.79
CA VAL A 113 -4.88 -16.56 28.21
C VAL A 113 -4.55 -16.30 26.74
N VAL A 114 -5.35 -16.89 25.84
CA VAL A 114 -5.22 -16.68 24.40
C VAL A 114 -5.89 -15.35 24.01
N HIS A 115 -5.14 -14.49 23.33
CA HIS A 115 -5.66 -13.21 22.87
C HIS A 115 -6.59 -13.37 21.66
N PRO A 116 -7.77 -12.72 21.65
CA PRO A 116 -8.66 -12.79 20.50
C PRO A 116 -8.20 -11.89 19.36
N LEU A 117 -8.64 -12.21 18.14
CA LEU A 117 -8.54 -11.32 16.98
C LEU A 117 -9.67 -10.28 17.08
N ARG A 118 -9.34 -9.01 16.88
CA ARG A 118 -10.32 -7.90 16.89
C ARG A 118 -10.35 -7.20 15.55
N VAL A 119 -11.54 -6.95 15.05
CA VAL A 119 -11.80 -6.22 13.82
C VAL A 119 -12.69 -5.04 14.17
N SER A 120 -12.19 -3.82 14.00
CA SER A 120 -12.95 -2.59 14.19
C SER A 120 -13.42 -2.03 12.85
N PHE A 121 -14.65 -1.54 12.82
CA PHE A 121 -15.27 -0.93 11.65
C PHE A 121 -15.38 0.58 11.85
N SER A 122 -15.24 1.35 10.76
CA SER A 122 -15.34 2.82 10.82
C SER A 122 -16.74 3.34 11.12
N ALA A 123 -17.76 2.48 11.01
CA ALA A 123 -19.15 2.76 11.34
C ALA A 123 -19.87 1.50 11.85
N SER A 124 -21.12 1.65 12.26
CA SER A 124 -21.99 0.56 12.69
C SER A 124 -22.20 -0.44 11.53
N ALA A 125 -21.63 -1.63 11.66
CA ALA A 125 -21.63 -2.68 10.64
C ALA A 125 -22.57 -3.85 10.98
N ALA A 126 -22.77 -4.10 12.28
CA ALA A 126 -23.57 -5.22 12.76
C ALA A 126 -25.07 -4.90 12.80
N VAL A 127 -25.91 -5.92 12.60
CA VAL A 127 -27.32 -5.82 12.96
C VAL A 127 -27.44 -5.78 14.48
N LEU A 128 -28.10 -4.77 15.03
CA LEU A 128 -28.20 -4.56 16.48
C LEU A 128 -28.72 -5.80 17.24
N ALA A 129 -29.59 -6.61 16.60
CA ALA A 129 -30.14 -7.84 17.17
C ALA A 129 -29.14 -9.01 17.29
N LEU A 130 -27.99 -8.93 16.59
CA LEU A 130 -26.91 -9.92 16.57
C LEU A 130 -25.71 -9.52 17.45
N VAL A 131 -25.66 -8.27 17.94
CA VAL A 131 -24.63 -7.83 18.88
C VAL A 131 -24.71 -8.68 20.16
N GLY A 132 -23.57 -9.18 20.62
CA GLY A 132 -23.44 -10.09 21.76
C GLY A 132 -23.80 -11.54 21.47
N LYS A 133 -24.25 -11.89 20.25
CA LYS A 133 -24.56 -13.27 19.86
C LYS A 133 -23.46 -13.86 18.97
N PRO A 134 -23.29 -15.19 18.97
CA PRO A 134 -22.36 -15.85 18.07
C PRO A 134 -22.84 -15.72 16.62
N VAL A 135 -21.92 -15.32 15.73
CA VAL A 135 -22.13 -15.27 14.28
C VAL A 135 -21.75 -16.63 13.71
N THR A 136 -22.75 -17.43 13.31
CA THR A 136 -22.55 -18.82 12.89
C THR A 136 -22.44 -19.00 11.37
N ALA A 137 -22.73 -17.97 10.58
CA ALA A 137 -22.76 -18.05 9.12
C ALA A 137 -22.15 -16.80 8.48
N GLY A 138 -21.66 -16.97 7.24
CA GLY A 138 -21.16 -15.87 6.41
C GLY A 138 -19.73 -15.41 6.70
N ILE A 139 -19.01 -16.02 7.65
CA ILE A 139 -17.59 -15.74 7.89
C ILE A 139 -16.78 -16.98 7.56
N GLN A 140 -15.80 -16.85 6.66
CA GLN A 140 -14.90 -17.93 6.28
C GLN A 140 -13.46 -17.52 6.58
N MET A 141 -12.75 -18.31 7.37
CA MET A 141 -11.33 -18.11 7.67
C MET A 141 -10.50 -19.24 7.08
N ARG A 142 -9.39 -18.89 6.45
CA ARG A 142 -8.41 -19.85 5.91
C ARG A 142 -7.02 -19.51 6.43
N PRO A 143 -6.26 -20.47 6.98
CA PRO A 143 -6.67 -21.84 7.32
C PRO A 143 -7.84 -21.90 8.31
N GLU A 144 -8.57 -23.01 8.31
CA GLU A 144 -9.70 -23.20 9.21
C GLU A 144 -9.19 -23.37 10.65
N LEU A 145 -9.71 -22.58 11.57
CA LEU A 145 -9.37 -22.62 12.99
C LEU A 145 -10.67 -22.60 13.80
N ALA A 146 -10.78 -23.54 14.73
CA ALA A 146 -11.95 -23.66 15.59
C ALA A 146 -12.05 -22.45 16.53
N GLY A 147 -13.25 -21.87 16.62
CA GLY A 147 -13.50 -20.70 17.46
C GLY A 147 -14.90 -20.12 17.27
N SER A 148 -15.15 -19.00 17.92
CA SER A 148 -16.43 -18.30 17.86
C SER A 148 -16.25 -16.84 17.44
N TRP A 149 -17.06 -16.42 16.47
CA TRP A 149 -17.18 -15.04 16.05
C TRP A 149 -18.30 -14.37 16.82
N THR A 150 -18.06 -13.19 17.38
CA THR A 150 -19.06 -12.43 18.15
C THR A 150 -18.87 -10.94 17.91
N PHE A 151 -19.96 -10.22 17.65
CA PHE A 151 -19.94 -8.76 17.68
C PHE A 151 -19.97 -8.29 19.14
N SER A 152 -18.87 -7.71 19.64
CA SER A 152 -18.84 -7.12 20.99
C SER A 152 -19.62 -5.81 21.05
N SER A 153 -19.59 -5.07 19.94
CA SER A 153 -20.40 -3.86 19.72
C SER A 153 -20.95 -3.87 18.30
N ASP A 154 -21.66 -2.81 17.92
CA ASP A 154 -22.14 -2.63 16.56
C ASP A 154 -21.03 -2.34 15.53
N SER A 155 -19.82 -2.02 16.01
CA SER A 155 -18.64 -1.65 15.21
C SER A 155 -17.38 -2.46 15.55
N GLU A 156 -17.47 -3.48 16.43
CA GLU A 156 -16.33 -4.34 16.78
C GLU A 156 -16.75 -5.82 16.70
N LEU A 157 -16.01 -6.57 15.87
CA LEU A 157 -16.13 -8.02 15.71
C LEU A 157 -14.92 -8.70 16.34
N ILE A 158 -15.17 -9.70 17.17
CA ILE A 158 -14.14 -10.44 17.91
C ILE A 158 -14.24 -11.91 17.54
N PHE A 159 -13.09 -12.49 17.17
CA PHE A 159 -12.93 -13.95 17.07
C PHE A 159 -12.16 -14.48 18.27
N ARG A 160 -12.79 -15.39 19.00
CA ARG A 160 -12.17 -16.13 20.10
C ARG A 160 -11.85 -17.54 19.61
N PRO A 161 -10.58 -17.90 19.43
CA PRO A 161 -10.23 -19.26 19.07
C PRO A 161 -10.51 -20.20 20.25
N HIS A 162 -10.76 -21.46 19.94
CA HIS A 162 -10.92 -22.51 20.95
C HIS A 162 -9.55 -22.93 21.52
N ASP A 163 -8.56 -23.05 20.63
CA ASP A 163 -7.18 -23.41 20.94
C ASP A 163 -6.24 -22.22 20.67
N ASP A 164 -4.96 -22.37 21.00
CA ASP A 164 -3.97 -21.30 20.76
C ASP A 164 -3.76 -21.04 19.25
N TRP A 165 -3.26 -19.84 18.94
CA TRP A 165 -2.95 -19.47 17.57
C TRP A 165 -1.77 -20.29 17.04
N PRO A 166 -1.87 -20.85 15.83
CA PRO A 166 -0.75 -21.52 15.20
C PRO A 166 0.37 -20.52 14.93
N VAL A 167 1.62 -20.96 15.01
CA VAL A 167 2.78 -20.08 15.06
C VAL A 167 3.14 -19.54 13.67
N GLY A 168 3.22 -18.21 13.52
CA GLY A 168 3.65 -17.53 12.29
C GLY A 168 2.83 -17.86 11.06
N GLN A 169 1.54 -18.11 11.22
CA GLN A 169 0.64 -18.52 10.16
C GLN A 169 -0.10 -17.31 9.57
N HIS A 170 -0.18 -17.29 8.25
CA HIS A 170 -0.96 -16.30 7.51
C HIS A 170 -2.43 -16.73 7.40
N PHE A 171 -3.34 -15.83 7.78
CA PHE A 171 -4.76 -16.03 7.72
C PHE A 171 -5.42 -15.06 6.74
N THR A 172 -6.40 -15.56 6.00
CA THR A 172 -7.31 -14.75 5.19
C THR A 172 -8.74 -15.02 5.64
N VAL A 173 -9.46 -13.95 5.96
CA VAL A 173 -10.86 -14.00 6.35
C VAL A 173 -11.69 -13.32 5.27
N ARG A 174 -12.79 -13.96 4.89
CA ARG A 174 -13.77 -13.43 3.93
C ARG A 174 -15.15 -13.40 4.57
N PHE A 175 -15.90 -12.36 4.22
CA PHE A 175 -17.25 -12.12 4.66
C PHE A 175 -18.23 -12.25 3.51
N ASP A 176 -19.33 -12.95 3.76
CA ASP A 176 -20.56 -12.80 3.00
C ASP A 176 -21.29 -11.57 3.55
N THR A 177 -21.19 -10.47 2.81
CA THR A 177 -21.70 -9.17 3.28
C THR A 177 -23.20 -9.16 3.51
N ALA A 178 -23.97 -10.02 2.82
CA ALA A 178 -25.41 -10.10 2.97
C ALA A 178 -25.83 -10.87 4.24
N LEU A 179 -24.99 -11.77 4.73
CA LEU A 179 -25.27 -12.60 5.90
C LEU A 179 -24.71 -12.01 7.20
N VAL A 180 -23.56 -11.33 7.12
CA VAL A 180 -22.81 -10.87 8.30
C VAL A 180 -23.19 -9.44 8.71
N PHE A 181 -23.45 -8.57 7.74
CA PHE A 181 -23.64 -7.14 7.98
C PHE A 181 -25.10 -6.71 7.80
N ALA A 182 -25.43 -5.52 8.32
CA ALA A 182 -26.78 -4.97 8.14
C ALA A 182 -27.02 -4.57 6.65
N PRO A 183 -28.25 -4.71 6.12
CA PRO A 183 -28.53 -4.48 4.69
C PRO A 183 -28.17 -3.10 4.14
N GLN A 184 -28.19 -2.08 5.01
CA GLN A 184 -27.83 -0.71 4.67
C GLN A 184 -26.31 -0.44 4.65
N VAL A 185 -25.51 -1.38 5.15
CA VAL A 185 -24.06 -1.24 5.25
C VAL A 185 -23.42 -1.64 3.93
N ARG A 186 -22.61 -0.74 3.38
CA ARG A 186 -21.76 -1.04 2.22
C ARG A 186 -20.33 -1.13 2.70
N MET A 187 -19.75 -2.33 2.66
CA MET A 187 -18.34 -2.54 2.99
C MET A 187 -17.46 -2.07 1.84
N ALA A 188 -16.32 -1.46 2.16
CA ALA A 188 -15.27 -1.18 1.18
C ALA A 188 -14.60 -2.49 0.71
N ASP A 189 -14.31 -3.37 1.67
CA ASP A 189 -13.65 -4.66 1.45
C ASP A 189 -14.48 -5.80 2.05
N ASP A 190 -14.54 -6.94 1.35
CA ASP A 190 -15.21 -8.17 1.79
C ASP A 190 -14.25 -9.15 2.48
N ALA A 191 -12.97 -8.82 2.55
CA ALA A 191 -11.92 -9.69 3.04
C ALA A 191 -10.80 -8.91 3.72
N PHE A 192 -10.09 -9.59 4.62
CA PHE A 192 -8.87 -9.08 5.21
C PHE A 192 -7.90 -10.22 5.49
N ALA A 193 -6.64 -9.87 5.66
CA ALA A 193 -5.59 -10.82 6.02
C ALA A 193 -4.85 -10.35 7.27
N PHE A 194 -4.33 -11.30 8.03
CA PHE A 194 -3.50 -11.04 9.19
C PHE A 194 -2.55 -12.21 9.42
N ASP A 195 -1.51 -11.97 10.20
CA ASP A 195 -0.54 -13.00 10.59
C ASP A 195 -0.61 -13.21 12.10
N SER A 196 -0.46 -14.46 12.54
CA SER A 196 -0.22 -14.77 13.94
C SER A 196 1.24 -14.52 14.34
N ALA A 197 1.51 -14.49 15.64
CA ALA A 197 2.86 -14.23 16.16
C ALA A 197 3.88 -15.24 15.61
N PRO A 198 5.00 -14.79 15.00
CA PRO A 198 5.99 -15.69 14.42
C PRO A 198 6.87 -16.33 15.50
N PHE A 199 7.41 -17.51 15.17
CA PHE A 199 8.46 -18.12 15.99
C PHE A 199 9.75 -17.32 15.83
N THR A 200 10.28 -16.84 16.95
CA THR A 200 11.58 -16.22 17.05
C THR A 200 12.41 -16.90 18.14
N ALA A 201 13.73 -16.99 17.87
CA ALA A 201 14.74 -17.53 18.75
C ALA A 201 15.92 -16.55 18.82
N GLN A 202 16.42 -16.28 20.02
CA GLN A 202 17.51 -15.33 20.24
C GLN A 202 18.51 -15.91 21.23
N ILE A 203 19.80 -15.83 20.89
CA ILE A 203 20.87 -16.12 21.86
C ILE A 203 20.96 -14.89 22.78
N THR A 204 20.55 -15.04 24.03
CA THR A 204 20.50 -13.91 24.99
C THR A 204 21.80 -13.77 25.77
N GLN A 205 22.49 -14.88 26.01
CA GLN A 205 23.68 -14.91 26.85
C GLN A 205 24.64 -15.98 26.35
N THR A 206 25.93 -15.71 26.43
CA THR A 206 26.99 -16.69 26.15
C THR A 206 28.10 -16.47 27.17
N GLU A 207 28.32 -17.48 28.01
CA GLU A 207 29.26 -17.43 29.12
C GLU A 207 30.27 -18.54 29.04
N PHE A 208 31.44 -18.27 29.60
CA PHE A 208 32.47 -19.25 29.81
C PHE A 208 32.56 -19.54 31.31
N TYR A 209 32.07 -20.71 31.71
CA TYR A 209 32.01 -21.14 33.09
C TYR A 209 33.24 -21.99 33.44
N GLN A 210 33.85 -21.71 34.60
CA GLN A 210 34.89 -22.53 35.21
C GLN A 210 34.36 -23.07 36.53
N ASP A 211 34.48 -24.37 36.75
CA ASP A 211 34.04 -24.97 38.00
C ASP A 211 34.88 -24.42 39.18
N PRO A 212 34.25 -23.88 40.23
CA PRO A 212 34.98 -23.32 41.37
C PRO A 212 35.71 -24.39 42.22
N GLN A 213 35.34 -25.68 42.10
CA GLN A 213 36.04 -26.78 42.77
C GLN A 213 37.11 -27.42 41.88
N ASP A 214 36.97 -27.32 40.56
CA ASP A 214 37.94 -27.82 39.59
C ASP A 214 38.20 -26.82 38.45
N ALA A 215 39.30 -26.06 38.57
CA ALA A 215 39.71 -25.04 37.60
C ALA A 215 40.03 -25.59 36.19
N THR A 216 40.15 -26.91 36.03
CA THR A 216 40.36 -27.56 34.72
C THR A 216 39.06 -27.81 33.95
N LEU A 217 37.91 -27.79 34.64
CA LEU A 217 36.59 -27.95 34.03
C LEU A 217 36.04 -26.63 33.54
N LYS A 218 36.37 -26.31 32.29
CA LYS A 218 35.91 -25.10 31.59
C LYS A 218 34.85 -25.47 30.56
N LYS A 219 33.71 -24.78 30.54
CA LYS A 219 32.62 -25.04 29.58
C LYS A 219 32.00 -23.74 29.08
N ALA A 220 31.57 -23.74 27.83
CA ALA A 220 30.74 -22.67 27.28
C ALA A 220 29.26 -22.96 27.57
N ILE A 221 28.52 -21.93 27.96
CA ILE A 221 27.08 -21.97 28.19
C ILE A 221 26.44 -20.91 27.29
N ALA A 222 25.51 -21.31 26.43
CA ALA A 222 24.72 -20.38 25.63
C ALA A 222 23.25 -20.50 26.03
N GLN A 223 22.63 -19.38 26.41
CA GLN A 223 21.19 -19.31 26.62
C GLN A 223 20.51 -18.89 25.32
N VAL A 224 19.51 -19.65 24.91
CA VAL A 224 18.62 -19.34 23.79
C VAL A 224 17.22 -19.12 24.34
N ARG A 225 16.66 -17.94 24.09
CA ARG A 225 15.28 -17.60 24.42
C ARG A 225 14.39 -17.77 23.19
N PHE A 226 13.19 -18.28 23.41
CA PHE A 226 12.16 -18.48 22.40
C PHE A 226 10.93 -17.63 22.71
N SER A 227 10.19 -17.32 21.66
CA SER A 227 8.86 -16.68 21.77
C SER A 227 7.73 -17.68 22.08
N HIS A 228 7.92 -18.95 21.75
CA HIS A 228 6.94 -20.03 21.94
C HIS A 228 7.64 -21.26 22.53
N PRO A 229 6.92 -22.14 23.26
CA PRO A 229 7.49 -23.38 23.78
C PRO A 229 8.11 -24.23 22.67
N VAL A 230 9.37 -24.61 22.85
CA VAL A 230 10.11 -25.38 21.84
C VAL A 230 9.92 -26.89 22.04
N ASP A 231 9.99 -27.66 20.95
CA ASP A 231 10.18 -29.11 21.02
C ASP A 231 11.67 -29.43 21.23
N PRO A 232 12.05 -30.02 22.39
CA PRO A 232 13.44 -30.34 22.71
C PRO A 232 14.13 -31.23 21.67
N LEU A 233 13.44 -32.27 21.19
CA LEU A 233 14.03 -33.24 20.25
C LEU A 233 14.27 -32.61 18.87
N ALA A 234 13.37 -31.72 18.47
CA ALA A 234 13.50 -30.98 17.23
C ALA A 234 14.61 -29.93 17.31
N LEU A 235 14.78 -29.27 18.46
CA LEU A 235 15.82 -28.27 18.68
C LEU A 235 17.21 -28.92 18.70
N GLU A 236 17.39 -29.99 19.48
CA GLU A 236 18.68 -30.66 19.66
C GLU A 236 19.29 -31.15 18.33
N LYS A 237 18.44 -31.63 17.40
CA LYS A 237 18.87 -32.03 16.05
C LYS A 237 19.34 -30.87 15.16
N ARG A 238 18.99 -29.63 15.51
CA ARG A 238 19.29 -28.41 14.74
C ARG A 238 20.43 -27.58 15.35
N ILE A 239 20.90 -27.96 16.54
CA ILE A 239 22.04 -27.29 17.18
C ILE A 239 23.34 -27.88 16.63
N THR A 240 24.28 -27.01 16.30
CA THR A 240 25.66 -27.38 16.01
C THR A 240 26.58 -26.47 16.82
N MET A 241 27.50 -27.08 17.57
CA MET A 241 28.48 -26.34 18.34
C MET A 241 29.87 -26.58 17.77
N LEU A 242 30.58 -25.48 17.51
CA LEU A 242 31.93 -25.50 16.95
C LEU A 242 32.85 -24.68 17.85
N LEU A 243 33.99 -25.25 18.23
CA LEU A 243 35.06 -24.52 18.87
C LEU A 243 36.00 -23.99 17.79
N GLY A 244 36.18 -22.68 17.75
CA GLY A 244 37.08 -22.03 16.80
C GLY A 244 37.95 -21.00 17.51
N GLU A 245 39.14 -20.77 16.95
CA GLU A 245 40.07 -19.76 17.45
C GLU A 245 39.81 -18.37 16.82
N THR A 246 40.31 -17.32 17.45
CA THR A 246 40.27 -15.93 16.96
C THR A 246 41.67 -15.48 16.52
N GLY A 247 41.84 -14.89 15.33
CA GLY A 247 43.14 -14.58 14.71
C GLY A 247 43.18 -14.66 13.16
N ASN A 248 44.32 -14.30 12.54
CA ASN A 248 44.47 -14.19 11.08
C ASN A 248 44.84 -15.51 10.36
N ASN A 249 45.11 -16.60 11.09
CA ASN A 249 45.46 -17.90 10.52
C ASN A 249 44.85 -19.03 11.35
N LYS A 250 43.54 -19.26 11.19
CA LYS A 250 42.76 -20.13 12.09
C LYS A 250 42.66 -21.55 11.56
N PRO A 251 42.84 -22.58 12.42
CA PRO A 251 42.47 -23.94 12.09
C PRO A 251 40.94 -24.07 11.89
N LYS A 252 40.52 -25.12 11.19
CA LYS A 252 39.10 -25.42 10.95
C LYS A 252 38.39 -25.62 12.31
N PRO A 253 37.19 -25.02 12.54
CA PRO A 253 36.48 -25.18 13.79
C PRO A 253 36.20 -26.66 14.11
N LEU A 254 36.48 -27.07 15.35
CA LEU A 254 36.30 -28.44 15.81
C LEU A 254 34.89 -28.64 16.37
N PRO A 255 34.12 -29.63 15.90
CA PRO A 255 32.82 -29.98 16.46
C PRO A 255 32.92 -30.31 17.95
N GLN A 256 32.04 -29.70 18.75
CA GLN A 256 31.92 -29.98 20.17
C GLN A 256 30.64 -30.75 20.45
N LYS A 257 30.73 -31.76 21.32
CA LYS A 257 29.52 -32.34 21.92
C LYS A 257 28.90 -31.32 22.86
N PHE A 258 27.58 -31.38 23.00
CA PHE A 258 26.82 -30.49 23.86
C PHE A 258 25.71 -31.26 24.58
N VAL A 259 25.22 -30.68 25.67
CA VAL A 259 24.02 -31.10 26.39
C VAL A 259 23.11 -29.89 26.50
N VAL A 260 21.81 -30.09 26.29
CA VAL A 260 20.81 -29.02 26.40
C VAL A 260 19.94 -29.26 27.62
N SER A 261 19.71 -28.23 28.42
CA SER A 261 18.69 -28.19 29.46
C SER A 261 17.65 -27.13 29.13
N TYR A 262 16.43 -27.29 29.64
CA TYR A 262 15.29 -26.43 29.38
C TYR A 262 14.67 -25.97 30.69
N ASP A 263 14.01 -24.82 30.66
CA ASP A 263 13.07 -24.43 31.70
C ASP A 263 11.75 -25.21 31.60
N ASP A 264 10.90 -25.07 32.62
CA ASP A 264 9.64 -25.79 32.72
C ASP A 264 8.68 -25.44 31.55
N ASP A 265 8.67 -24.18 31.13
CA ASP A 265 7.83 -23.67 30.04
C ASP A 265 8.43 -23.87 28.64
N LYS A 266 9.67 -24.38 28.57
CA LYS A 266 10.45 -24.58 27.33
C LYS A 266 10.59 -23.32 26.49
N LEU A 267 10.64 -22.16 27.15
CA LEU A 267 10.90 -20.85 26.54
C LEU A 267 12.38 -20.50 26.57
N ASN A 268 13.17 -21.18 27.41
CA ASN A 268 14.61 -21.01 27.52
C ASN A 268 15.32 -22.36 27.39
N ALA A 269 16.32 -22.41 26.51
CA ALA A 269 17.25 -23.53 26.42
C ALA A 269 18.66 -23.08 26.81
N TYR A 270 19.34 -23.90 27.61
CA TYR A 270 20.73 -23.70 28.00
C TYR A 270 21.59 -24.79 27.36
N VAL A 271 22.43 -24.38 26.42
CA VAL A 271 23.33 -25.28 25.69
C VAL A 271 24.69 -25.27 26.36
N HIS A 272 25.07 -26.41 26.94
CA HIS A 272 26.35 -26.62 27.61
C HIS A 272 27.32 -27.36 26.69
N SER A 273 28.51 -26.84 26.49
CA SER A 273 29.58 -27.58 25.81
C SER A 273 30.09 -28.73 26.68
N GLN A 274 30.68 -29.73 26.03
CA GLN A 274 31.62 -30.62 26.72
C GLN A 274 32.77 -29.80 27.34
N PRO A 275 33.47 -30.34 28.37
CA PRO A 275 34.65 -29.69 28.93
C PRO A 275 35.66 -29.36 27.84
N LEU A 276 36.09 -28.10 27.80
CA LEU A 276 37.00 -27.57 26.80
C LEU A 276 38.43 -27.73 27.30
N ALA A 277 39.24 -28.46 26.53
CA ALA A 277 40.68 -28.46 26.74
C ALA A 277 41.25 -27.08 26.34
N LEU A 278 42.07 -26.49 27.20
CA LEU A 278 42.79 -25.27 26.84
C LEU A 278 43.77 -25.59 25.69
N PRO A 279 43.85 -24.73 24.66
CA PRO A 279 44.98 -24.79 23.74
C PRO A 279 46.27 -24.71 24.54
N LEU A 280 47.19 -25.64 24.31
CA LEU A 280 48.55 -25.54 24.83
C LEU A 280 49.19 -24.32 24.18
N ASP A 281 49.54 -23.32 24.99
CA ASP A 281 50.31 -22.16 24.53
C ASP A 281 51.70 -22.69 24.12
N PRO A 282 52.07 -22.67 22.82
CA PRO A 282 53.43 -22.95 22.43
C PRO A 282 54.22 -21.68 22.75
N GLY A 283 54.91 -21.70 23.89
CA GLY A 283 55.71 -20.57 24.39
C GLY A 283 56.74 -20.03 23.40
#